data_AF-A0A6G0AC93-F1
#
_entry.id   AF-A0A6G0AC93-F1
#
_cell.length_a   1.000
_cell.length_b   1.000
_cell.length_c   1.000
_cell.angle_alpha   90.00
_cell.angle_beta   90.00
_cell.angle_gamma   90.00
#
_symmetry.space_group_name_H-M   'P 1'
#
loop_
_entity.id
_entity.type
_entity.pdbx_description
1 polymer ?
#
loop_
_entity_poly.entity_id
_entity_poly.type
_entity_poly.pdbx_seq_one_letter_code
_entity_poly.pdbx_strand_id
1 'polypeptide(L)'
;MKNKLIVNTLLVFLISANLFSQEIKEDDPDYKPRNLQEAISQLDIIFPDSTKEQIITMSEDEFVIDTHFSTGLWIRNEWLYDRVLGYSIGDSDLREELLEMGVPSNDDMSGLILRSYYRHLTNQDLNIDQQIIEIQRFYIEREKIN
;
A
#
# COMPACT_ATOMS: atom_id res chain seq x y z
N MET A 1 -0.21 31.29 -43.92
CA MET A 1 0.82 30.33 -43.45
C MET A 1 0.87 30.15 -41.92
N LYS A 2 0.48 31.13 -41.10
CA LYS A 2 0.48 31.02 -39.62
C LYS A 2 -0.51 29.99 -39.04
N ASN A 3 -1.69 29.82 -39.64
CA ASN A 3 -2.73 28.92 -39.11
C ASN A 3 -2.42 27.43 -39.29
N LYS A 4 -1.67 27.04 -40.35
CA LYS A 4 -1.24 25.65 -40.54
C LYS A 4 -0.21 25.20 -39.50
N LEU A 5 0.63 26.12 -39.02
CA LEU A 5 1.61 25.85 -37.97
C LEU A 5 0.89 25.58 -36.63
N ILE A 6 -0.09 26.43 -36.28
CA ILE A 6 -0.88 26.27 -35.04
C ILE A 6 -1.65 24.95 -35.02
N VAL A 7 -2.28 24.57 -36.14
CA VAL A 7 -3.02 23.29 -36.25
C VAL A 7 -2.07 22.08 -36.11
N ASN A 8 -0.89 22.13 -36.72
CA ASN A 8 0.10 21.06 -36.59
C ASN A 8 0.68 20.97 -35.16
N THR A 9 0.88 22.09 -34.47
CA THR A 9 1.34 22.09 -33.07
C THR A 9 0.27 21.52 -32.12
N LEU A 10 -1.01 21.85 -32.34
CA LEU A 10 -2.12 21.31 -31.55
C LEU A 10 -2.28 19.79 -31.74
N LEU A 11 -2.09 19.31 -32.97
CA LEU A 11 -2.19 17.89 -33.31
C LEU A 11 -1.05 17.06 -32.67
N VAL A 12 0.16 17.61 -32.59
CA VAL A 12 1.30 16.96 -31.90
C VAL A 12 1.03 16.83 -30.41
N PHE A 13 0.42 17.84 -29.78
CA PHE A 13 0.04 17.80 -28.35
C PHE A 13 -1.03 16.74 -28.05
N LEU A 14 -2.01 16.57 -28.94
CA LEU A 14 -3.08 15.57 -28.80
C LEU A 14 -2.56 14.13 -28.97
N ILE A 15 -1.57 13.92 -29.84
CA ILE A 15 -0.95 12.59 -30.02
C ILE A 15 -0.06 12.23 -28.82
N SER A 16 0.66 13.19 -28.22
CA SER A 16 1.47 12.94 -27.02
C SER A 16 0.67 12.64 -25.75
N ALA A 17 -0.56 13.15 -25.63
CA ALA A 17 -1.41 12.92 -24.46
C ALA A 17 -1.94 11.47 -24.36
N ASN A 18 -1.99 10.73 -25.47
CA ASN A 18 -2.50 9.35 -25.52
C ASN A 18 -1.42 8.29 -25.25
N LEU A 19 -0.16 8.68 -25.00
CA LEU A 19 0.95 7.75 -24.79
C LEU A 19 1.15 7.33 -23.31
N PHE A 20 0.35 7.84 -22.37
CA PHE A 20 0.59 7.67 -20.92
C PHE A 20 -0.60 7.12 -20.12
N SER A 21 -1.42 6.25 -20.70
CA SER A 21 -2.34 5.44 -19.89
C SER A 21 -2.21 3.98 -20.31
N GLN A 22 -1.10 3.36 -19.89
CA GLN A 22 -1.12 1.91 -19.74
C GLN A 22 -1.84 1.63 -18.43
N GLU A 23 -2.86 0.78 -18.49
CA GLU A 23 -3.54 0.26 -17.30
C GLU A 23 -2.56 -0.64 -16.55
N ILE A 24 -2.20 -0.26 -15.33
CA ILE A 24 -1.39 -1.07 -14.44
C ILE A 24 -2.27 -2.22 -13.96
N LYS A 25 -1.83 -3.46 -14.19
CA LYS A 25 -2.55 -4.67 -13.82
C LYS A 25 -2.12 -5.15 -12.43
N GLU A 26 -2.96 -5.94 -11.77
CA GLU A 26 -2.68 -6.51 -10.44
C GLU A 26 -1.38 -7.33 -10.36
N ASP A 27 -0.85 -7.84 -11.49
CA ASP A 27 0.43 -8.57 -11.54
C ASP A 27 1.67 -7.67 -11.76
N ASP A 28 1.47 -6.36 -11.89
CA ASP A 28 2.53 -5.38 -12.04
C ASP A 28 3.02 -4.89 -10.65
N PRO A 29 4.34 -4.87 -10.36
CA PRO A 29 4.87 -4.35 -9.10
C PRO A 29 4.44 -2.92 -8.76
N ASP A 30 4.14 -2.09 -9.76
CA ASP A 30 3.68 -0.70 -9.57
C ASP A 30 2.16 -0.61 -9.31
N TYR A 31 1.44 -1.75 -9.29
CA TYR A 31 0.03 -1.80 -8.93
C TYR A 31 -0.18 -1.33 -7.49
N LYS A 32 -1.16 -0.43 -7.35
CA LYS A 32 -1.57 0.08 -6.05
C LYS A 32 -2.77 -0.73 -5.55
N PRO A 33 -2.64 -1.48 -4.44
CA PRO A 33 -3.72 -2.28 -3.91
C PRO A 33 -4.88 -1.42 -3.42
N ARG A 34 -6.11 -1.91 -3.61
CA ARG A 34 -7.34 -1.22 -3.21
C ARG A 34 -7.94 -1.74 -1.90
N ASN A 35 -7.45 -2.88 -1.43
CA ASN A 35 -7.89 -3.49 -0.18
C ASN A 35 -6.77 -4.33 0.46
N LEU A 36 -6.98 -4.76 1.71
CA LEU A 36 -5.99 -5.52 2.48
C LEU A 36 -5.58 -6.82 1.78
N GLN A 37 -6.51 -7.52 1.14
CA GLN A 37 -6.21 -8.76 0.43
C GLN A 37 -5.27 -8.50 -0.76
N GLU A 38 -5.57 -7.50 -1.57
CA GLU A 38 -4.70 -7.06 -2.66
C GLU A 38 -3.35 -6.59 -2.15
N ALA A 39 -3.29 -5.90 -1.02
CA ALA A 39 -2.02 -5.45 -0.43
C ALA A 39 -1.12 -6.62 -0.01
N ILE A 40 -1.70 -7.68 0.55
CA ILE A 40 -0.98 -8.92 0.88
C ILE A 40 -0.46 -9.59 -0.40
N SER A 41 -1.31 -9.72 -1.43
CA SER A 41 -0.91 -10.30 -2.72
C SER A 41 0.18 -9.48 -3.41
N GLN A 42 0.12 -8.15 -3.33
CA GLN A 42 1.10 -7.27 -3.95
C GLN A 42 2.47 -7.34 -3.29
N LEU A 43 2.53 -7.53 -1.97
CA LEU A 43 3.80 -7.81 -1.30
C LEU A 43 4.43 -9.13 -1.77
N ASP A 44 3.62 -10.12 -2.17
CA ASP A 44 4.15 -11.35 -2.74
C ASP A 44 4.75 -11.15 -4.14
N ILE A 45 4.27 -10.17 -4.91
CA ILE A 45 4.86 -9.78 -6.20
C ILE A 45 6.13 -8.96 -6.00
N ILE A 46 6.12 -8.02 -5.06
CA ILE A 46 7.22 -7.07 -4.83
C ILE A 46 8.44 -7.74 -4.20
N PHE A 47 8.24 -8.62 -3.22
CA PHE A 47 9.37 -9.28 -2.58
C PHE A 47 9.92 -10.40 -3.47
N PRO A 48 11.22 -10.39 -3.81
CA PRO A 48 11.83 -11.50 -4.54
C PRO A 48 11.91 -12.74 -3.65
N ASP A 49 11.97 -13.92 -4.26
CA ASP A 49 12.01 -15.21 -3.55
C ASP A 49 13.10 -15.26 -2.46
N SER A 50 14.28 -14.70 -2.72
CA SER A 50 15.36 -14.64 -1.73
C SER A 50 14.99 -13.83 -0.48
N THR A 51 14.17 -12.79 -0.64
CA THR A 51 13.67 -11.99 0.48
C THR A 51 12.58 -12.75 1.22
N LYS A 52 11.68 -13.43 0.51
CA LYS A 52 10.66 -14.29 1.12
C LYS A 52 11.30 -15.40 1.97
N GLU A 53 12.34 -16.05 1.45
CA GLU A 53 13.13 -17.05 2.17
C GLU A 53 13.73 -16.49 3.47
N GLN A 54 14.24 -15.25 3.44
CA GLN A 54 14.74 -14.59 4.64
C GLN A 54 13.63 -14.29 5.65
N ILE A 55 12.49 -13.76 5.19
CA ILE A 55 11.33 -13.43 6.04
C ILE A 55 10.84 -14.67 6.79
N ILE A 56 10.75 -15.83 6.13
CA ILE A 56 10.28 -17.09 6.74
C ILE A 56 11.19 -17.54 7.89
N THR A 57 12.46 -17.11 7.91
CA THR A 57 13.39 -17.42 9.02
C THR A 57 13.24 -16.50 10.24
N MET A 58 12.52 -15.39 10.10
CA MET A 58 12.24 -14.44 11.18
C MET A 58 10.99 -14.87 11.96
N SER A 59 10.86 -14.41 13.20
CA SER A 59 9.56 -14.38 13.87
C SER A 59 8.66 -13.26 13.31
N GLU A 60 7.36 -13.36 13.54
CA GLU A 60 6.38 -12.35 13.13
C GLU A 60 6.75 -10.95 13.64
N ASP A 61 7.11 -10.84 14.93
CA ASP A 61 7.44 -9.57 15.54
C ASP A 61 8.77 -9.01 15.04
N GLU A 62 9.80 -9.85 14.83
CA GLU A 62 11.06 -9.42 14.22
C GLU A 62 10.80 -8.85 12.82
N PHE A 63 10.02 -9.55 11.99
CA PHE A 63 9.70 -9.06 10.65
C PHE A 63 8.98 -7.69 10.69
N VAL A 64 7.94 -7.56 11.53
CA VAL A 64 7.16 -6.32 11.62
C VAL A 64 8.00 -5.17 12.17
N ILE A 65 8.84 -5.41 13.18
CA ILE A 65 9.71 -4.38 13.79
C ILE A 65 10.79 -3.94 12.80
N ASP A 66 11.51 -4.88 12.20
CA ASP A 66 12.65 -4.57 11.32
C ASP A 66 12.20 -3.91 10.01
N THR A 67 10.98 -4.22 9.56
CA THR A 67 10.41 -3.61 8.34
C THR A 67 9.60 -2.35 8.60
N HIS A 68 9.33 -1.98 9.85
CA HIS A 68 8.49 -0.83 10.20
C HIS A 68 8.97 0.46 9.50
N PHE A 69 10.26 0.78 9.58
CA PHE A 69 10.83 1.99 8.98
C PHE A 69 11.33 1.82 7.54
N SER A 70 11.25 0.62 6.96
CA SER A 70 11.58 0.39 5.56
C SER A 70 10.31 0.19 4.75
N THR A 71 9.87 -1.05 4.56
CA THR A 71 8.65 -1.39 3.81
C THR A 71 7.42 -0.73 4.43
N GLY A 72 7.33 -0.65 5.75
CA GLY A 72 6.20 0.01 6.42
C GLY A 72 6.12 1.50 6.10
N LEU A 73 7.25 2.22 6.06
CA LEU A 73 7.26 3.64 5.59
C LEU A 73 6.91 3.75 4.12
N TRP A 74 7.39 2.83 3.28
CA TRP A 74 7.06 2.81 1.86
C TRP A 74 5.56 2.59 1.62
N ILE A 75 4.92 1.61 2.28
CA ILE A 75 3.46 1.38 2.22
C ILE A 75 2.70 2.65 2.59
N ARG A 76 3.09 3.32 3.69
CA ARG A 76 2.44 4.55 4.15
C ARG A 76 2.52 5.67 3.12
N ASN A 77 3.61 5.74 2.36
CA ASN A 77 3.81 6.79 1.38
C ASN A 77 3.16 6.46 0.04
N GLU A 78 3.32 5.24 -0.46
CA GLU A 78 2.92 4.89 -1.82
C GLU A 78 1.50 4.32 -1.90
N TRP A 79 1.05 3.56 -0.89
CA TRP A 79 -0.22 2.86 -0.97
C TRP A 79 -1.37 3.56 -0.27
N LEU A 80 -1.12 4.28 0.84
CA LEU A 80 -2.20 4.87 1.62
C LEU A 80 -2.76 6.18 1.06
N TYR A 81 -2.14 6.75 0.02
CA TYR A 81 -2.52 8.05 -0.54
C TYR A 81 -2.58 8.05 -2.05
N ASP A 82 -3.60 8.68 -2.62
CA ASP A 82 -3.60 9.01 -4.04
C ASP A 82 -2.67 10.19 -4.29
N ARG A 83 -1.76 10.04 -5.25
CA ARG A 83 -0.72 11.03 -5.53
C ARG A 83 -0.75 11.50 -6.97
N VAL A 84 -0.56 12.81 -7.14
CA VAL A 84 -0.35 13.46 -8.43
C VAL A 84 0.86 14.38 -8.31
N LEU A 85 1.87 14.17 -9.16
CA LEU A 85 3.12 14.95 -9.16
C LEU A 85 3.83 14.98 -7.78
N GLY A 86 3.74 13.88 -7.02
CA GLY A 86 4.34 13.75 -5.68
C GLY A 86 3.50 14.30 -4.53
N TYR A 87 2.40 15.02 -4.82
CA TYR A 87 1.49 15.55 -3.81
C TYR A 87 0.35 14.58 -3.55
N SER A 88 0.01 14.35 -2.27
CA SER A 88 -1.20 13.64 -1.88
C SER A 88 -2.43 14.48 -2.23
N ILE A 89 -3.37 13.90 -2.96
CA ILE A 89 -4.64 14.51 -3.35
C ILE A 89 -5.85 13.93 -2.60
N GLY A 90 -5.62 12.88 -1.82
CA GLY A 90 -6.67 12.18 -1.09
C GLY A 90 -6.18 10.86 -0.51
N ASP A 91 -7.08 10.23 0.24
CA ASP A 91 -6.89 8.88 0.74
C ASP A 91 -7.10 7.89 -0.41
N SER A 92 -6.35 6.80 -0.37
CA SER A 92 -6.56 5.68 -1.31
C SER A 92 -7.74 4.80 -0.88
N ASP A 93 -8.29 4.01 -1.80
CA ASP A 93 -9.26 2.94 -1.51
C ASP A 93 -8.81 2.03 -0.36
N LEU A 94 -7.55 1.59 -0.35
CA LEU A 94 -6.98 0.76 0.72
C LEU A 94 -7.03 1.47 2.08
N ARG A 95 -6.70 2.76 2.10
CA ARG A 95 -6.71 3.54 3.34
C ARG A 95 -8.14 3.73 3.84
N GLU A 96 -9.09 3.99 2.96
CA GLU A 96 -10.51 4.11 3.31
C GLU A 96 -11.02 2.79 3.89
N GLU A 97 -10.73 1.65 3.27
CA GLU A 97 -11.09 0.33 3.79
C GLU A 97 -10.51 0.08 5.19
N LEU A 98 -9.20 0.35 5.38
CA LEU A 98 -8.56 0.12 6.69
C LEU A 98 -9.11 1.04 7.78
N LEU A 99 -9.50 2.27 7.44
CA LEU A 99 -10.21 3.16 8.35
C LEU A 99 -11.58 2.60 8.74
N GLU A 100 -12.35 2.09 7.76
CA GLU A 100 -13.66 1.47 7.99
C GLU A 100 -13.55 0.20 8.85
N MET A 101 -12.46 -0.54 8.71
CA MET A 101 -12.11 -1.68 9.57
C MET A 101 -11.71 -1.25 11.00
N GLY A 102 -11.57 0.04 11.26
CA GLY A 102 -11.26 0.59 12.59
C GLY A 102 -9.77 0.59 12.92
N VAL A 103 -8.90 0.73 11.92
CA VAL A 103 -7.45 0.88 12.04
C VAL A 103 -7.10 2.36 11.84
N PRO A 104 -6.89 3.15 12.92
CA PRO A 104 -7.00 4.61 12.81
C PRO A 104 -5.72 5.32 12.35
N SER A 105 -4.55 4.69 12.48
CA SER A 105 -3.26 5.33 12.15
C SER A 105 -2.57 4.63 10.98
N ASN A 106 -1.85 5.41 10.17
CA ASN A 106 -1.06 4.87 9.07
C ASN A 106 0.01 3.87 9.54
N ASP A 107 0.51 4.04 10.76
CA ASP A 107 1.49 3.14 11.39
C ASP A 107 0.84 1.78 11.66
N ASP A 108 -0.36 1.77 12.23
CA ASP A 108 -1.13 0.54 12.44
C ASP A 108 -1.57 -0.10 11.12
N MET A 109 -1.96 0.70 10.12
CA MET A 109 -2.36 0.22 8.80
C MET A 109 -1.23 -0.55 8.12
N SER A 110 -0.04 0.06 8.05
CA SER A 110 1.14 -0.60 7.49
C SER A 110 1.60 -1.80 8.34
N GLY A 111 1.48 -1.71 9.66
CA GLY A 111 1.73 -2.83 10.57
C GLY A 111 0.79 -4.02 10.35
N LEU A 112 -0.52 -3.77 10.17
CA LEU A 112 -1.53 -4.78 9.88
C LEU A 112 -1.26 -5.47 8.54
N ILE A 113 -0.92 -4.70 7.50
CA ILE A 113 -0.55 -5.24 6.18
C ILE A 113 0.68 -6.15 6.30
N LEU A 114 1.75 -5.67 6.95
CA LEU A 114 2.98 -6.45 7.11
C LEU A 114 2.77 -7.72 7.93
N ARG A 115 2.09 -7.62 9.08
CA ARG A 115 1.80 -8.78 9.93
C ARG A 115 0.94 -9.81 9.19
N SER A 116 -0.06 -9.35 8.44
CA SER A 116 -0.92 -10.23 7.63
C SER A 116 -0.15 -10.86 6.47
N TYR A 117 0.76 -10.14 5.84
CA TYR A 117 1.65 -10.70 4.82
C TYR A 117 2.58 -11.78 5.39
N TYR A 118 3.18 -11.56 6.56
CA TYR A 118 3.99 -12.59 7.23
C TYR A 118 3.18 -13.87 7.48
N ARG A 119 1.95 -13.74 7.99
CA ARG A 119 1.05 -14.88 8.21
C ARG A 119 0.69 -15.58 6.91
N HIS A 120 0.39 -14.83 5.85
CA HIS A 120 0.16 -15.38 4.51
C HIS A 120 1.36 -16.20 4.03
N LEU A 121 2.57 -15.61 4.08
CA LEU A 121 3.79 -16.24 3.60
C LEU A 121 4.16 -17.52 4.38
N THR A 122 3.83 -17.55 5.68
CA THR A 122 4.11 -18.68 6.57
C THR A 122 2.92 -19.65 6.72
N ASN A 123 1.87 -19.50 5.91
CA ASN A 123 0.65 -20.33 5.93
C ASN A 123 -0.05 -20.37 7.30
N GLN A 124 -0.04 -19.25 8.02
CA GLN A 124 -0.78 -19.05 9.26
C GLN A 124 -2.14 -18.42 8.98
N ASP A 125 -3.11 -18.65 9.86
CA ASP A 125 -4.39 -17.92 9.81
C ASP A 125 -4.12 -16.43 10.05
N LEU A 126 -4.62 -15.58 9.14
CA LEU A 126 -4.45 -14.14 9.21
C LEU A 126 -5.03 -13.57 10.51
N ASN A 127 -6.14 -14.09 11.02
CA ASN A 127 -6.81 -13.58 12.23
C ASN A 127 -6.97 -12.05 12.23
N ILE A 128 -7.44 -11.47 11.12
CA ILE A 128 -7.52 -10.02 10.92
C ILE A 128 -8.31 -9.32 12.03
N ASP A 129 -9.49 -9.85 12.40
CA ASP A 129 -10.33 -9.30 13.46
C ASP A 129 -9.58 -9.20 14.80
N GLN A 130 -8.79 -10.22 15.14
CA GLN A 130 -8.02 -10.25 16.38
C GLN A 130 -6.90 -9.19 16.36
N GLN A 131 -6.21 -9.02 15.23
CA GLN A 131 -5.21 -7.96 15.07
C GLN A 131 -5.83 -6.56 15.25
N ILE A 132 -7.01 -6.33 14.67
CA ILE A 132 -7.74 -5.06 14.81
C ILE A 132 -8.16 -4.83 16.27
N ILE A 133 -8.68 -5.85 16.96
CA ILE A 133 -9.07 -5.76 18.37
C ILE A 133 -7.86 -5.35 19.24
N GLU A 134 -6.67 -5.88 18.94
CA GLU A 134 -5.44 -5.54 19.67
C GLU A 134 -5.02 -4.08 19.44
N ILE A 135 -5.08 -3.61 18.19
CA ILE A 135 -4.86 -2.20 17.85
C ILE A 135 -5.84 -1.32 18.62
N GLN A 136 -7.14 -1.59 18.52
CA GLN A 136 -8.17 -0.78 19.20
C GLN A 136 -8.02 -0.77 20.72
N ARG A 137 -7.65 -1.92 21.31
CA ARG A 137 -7.40 -2.03 22.75
C ARG A 137 -6.29 -1.08 23.20
N PHE A 138 -5.19 -1.00 22.45
CA PHE A 138 -4.10 -0.07 22.74
C PHE A 138 -4.58 1.38 22.84
N TYR A 139 -5.43 1.83 21.90
CA TYR A 139 -5.98 3.19 21.92
C TYR A 139 -6.92 3.43 23.11
N ILE A 140 -7.82 2.48 23.40
CA ILE A 140 -8.75 2.56 24.54
C ILE A 140 -7.99 2.64 25.86
N GLU A 141 -6.94 1.83 26.03
CA GLU A 141 -6.13 1.83 27.25
C GLU A 141 -5.32 3.12 27.38
N ARG A 142 -4.77 3.63 26.28
CA ARG A 142 -4.04 4.90 26.25
C ARG A 142 -4.94 6.08 26.64
N GLU A 143 -6.19 6.11 26.21
CA GLU A 143 -7.16 7.14 26.59
C GLU A 143 -7.52 7.11 28.08
N LYS A 144 -7.55 5.93 28.72
CA LYS A 144 -7.87 5.82 30.16
C LYS A 144 -6.78 6.35 31.09
N ILE A 145 -5.55 6.46 30.60
CA ILE A 145 -4.38 6.89 31.37
C ILE A 145 -4.16 8.41 31.25
N ASN A 146 -4.81 9.07 30.29
CA ASN A 146 -4.79 10.52 30.08
C ASN A 146 -5.95 11.22 30.78
#